data_AF-A0A1Y4ICU0-F1
#
_entry.id   AF-A0A1Y4ICU0-F1
#
_cell.length_a   1.000
_cell.length_b   1.000
_cell.length_c   1.000
_cell.angle_alpha   90.00
_cell.angle_beta   90.00
_cell.angle_gamma   90.00
#
_symmetry.space_group_name_H-M   'P 1'
#
loop_
_entity.id
_entity.type
_entity.pdbx_description
1 polymer ?
#
loop_
_entity_poly.entity_id
_entity_poly.type
_entity_poly.pdbx_seq_one_letter_code
_entity_poly.pdbx_strand_id
1 'polypeptide(L)'
;MNVDETLRGLLFRKFHIGKLRFDFLEALLAVCITAVGYLIRTPFEYGPPHWTYLLAEWYLALTAGVLVFRYTGSRKRALGTYAILLILPTVVAEGTILRGSACLGALLLVCALLFWENGRKWLFTLTVTVLLLYSVRYVGILAACAVFWQKEELKTEQLLLLLAGGGARLAAAYRAYLHAGYTLTTFHWPNIYEIVGRESIQGQLVDPIALVGLFLAVGLTFLTLWLFGMGKWKTDRAFLMRLLLFFGLAAVYFLPYMDQSSGYLFCVLGVIYFMVEPGDFLVPVLLQIAAYAGYQECFNGESMMPMAVFAVAQFLIIAYLGIRLLQEMGVIRIWKERNLSTWTD
;
A
#
# COMPACT_ATOMS: atom_id res chain seq x y z
N MET A 1 -7.31 53.12 1.33
CA MET A 1 -7.21 51.72 1.82
C MET A 1 -5.76 51.30 1.71
N ASN A 2 -5.16 50.93 2.83
CA ASN A 2 -3.74 50.58 2.89
C ASN A 2 -3.56 49.19 2.27
N VAL A 3 -2.58 49.02 1.38
CA VAL A 3 -2.37 47.76 0.62
C VAL A 3 -2.23 46.54 1.57
N ASP A 4 -1.66 46.78 2.75
CA ASP A 4 -1.47 45.77 3.80
C ASP A 4 -2.81 45.28 4.40
N GLU A 5 -3.80 46.16 4.58
CA GLU A 5 -5.13 45.79 5.04
C GLU A 5 -5.90 44.99 3.99
N THR A 6 -5.75 45.35 2.71
CA THR A 6 -6.34 44.58 1.61
C THR A 6 -5.71 43.20 1.47
N LEU A 7 -4.39 43.07 1.62
CA LEU A 7 -3.69 41.78 1.55
C LEU A 7 -4.03 40.89 2.75
N ARG A 8 -4.06 41.44 3.97
CA ARG A 8 -4.54 40.69 5.16
C ARG A 8 -5.99 40.26 5.00
N GLY A 9 -6.86 41.15 4.53
CA GLY A 9 -8.26 40.83 4.27
C GLY A 9 -8.45 39.72 3.22
N LEU A 10 -7.55 39.65 2.23
CA LEU A 10 -7.57 38.62 1.18
C LEU A 10 -6.99 37.28 1.67
N LEU A 11 -5.91 37.31 2.46
CA LEU A 11 -5.26 36.14 3.05
C LEU A 11 -6.18 35.36 4.00
N PHE A 12 -6.97 36.06 4.82
CA PHE A 12 -7.90 35.44 5.77
C PHE A 12 -9.33 35.29 5.20
N ARG A 13 -9.51 35.56 3.90
CA ARG A 13 -10.82 35.44 3.27
C ARG A 13 -11.23 33.96 3.23
N LYS A 14 -12.33 33.65 3.92
CA LYS A 14 -12.91 32.32 3.97
C LYS A 14 -13.86 32.12 2.81
N PHE A 15 -13.54 31.19 1.94
CA PHE A 15 -14.40 30.78 0.85
C PHE A 15 -15.24 29.58 1.28
N HIS A 16 -16.47 29.54 0.78
CA HIS A 16 -17.44 28.49 1.08
C HIS A 16 -17.89 27.86 -0.23
N ILE A 17 -17.59 26.57 -0.40
CA ILE A 17 -18.17 25.75 -1.47
C ILE A 17 -18.95 24.62 -0.80
N GLY A 18 -20.27 24.78 -0.73
CA GLY A 18 -21.15 23.85 -0.01
C GLY A 18 -20.78 23.71 1.47
N LYS A 19 -20.49 22.48 1.92
CA LYS A 19 -20.05 22.20 3.31
C LYS A 19 -18.56 22.42 3.54
N LEU A 20 -17.77 22.69 2.49
CA LEU A 20 -16.33 22.89 2.57
C LEU A 20 -16.02 24.38 2.78
N ARG A 21 -15.29 24.66 3.85
CA ARG A 21 -14.70 25.97 4.14
C ARG A 21 -13.21 25.89 3.84
N PHE A 22 -12.69 26.82 3.05
CA PHE A 22 -11.25 26.92 2.77
C PHE A 22 -10.79 28.37 2.83
N ASP A 23 -9.59 28.57 3.34
CA ASP A 23 -8.96 29.88 3.39
C ASP A 23 -8.23 30.14 2.06
N PHE A 24 -8.05 31.40 1.68
CA PHE A 24 -7.33 31.77 0.45
C PHE A 24 -5.96 31.09 0.35
N LEU A 25 -5.23 31.02 1.47
CA LEU A 25 -3.92 30.38 1.54
C LEU A 25 -3.97 28.87 1.25
N GLU A 26 -5.01 28.17 1.72
CA GLU A 26 -5.20 26.74 1.43
C GLU A 26 -5.48 26.51 -0.06
N ALA A 27 -6.27 27.39 -0.68
CA ALA A 27 -6.54 27.33 -2.11
C ALA A 27 -5.29 27.64 -2.95
N LEU A 28 -4.54 28.69 -2.58
CA LEU A 28 -3.29 29.03 -3.24
C LEU A 28 -2.28 27.89 -3.13
N LEU A 29 -2.13 27.31 -1.93
CA LEU A 29 -1.25 26.18 -1.70
C LEU A 29 -1.65 24.97 -2.57
N ALA A 30 -2.95 24.64 -2.64
CA ALA A 30 -3.43 23.57 -3.50
C ALA A 30 -3.09 23.83 -4.99
N VAL A 31 -3.29 25.06 -5.49
CA VAL A 31 -2.93 25.43 -6.87
C VAL A 31 -1.42 25.29 -7.11
N CYS A 32 -0.58 25.79 -6.19
CA CYS A 32 0.87 25.69 -6.30
C CYS A 32 1.34 24.23 -6.28
N ILE A 33 0.79 23.39 -5.39
CA ILE A 33 1.11 21.96 -5.33
C ILE A 33 0.72 21.27 -6.64
N THR A 34 -0.46 21.54 -7.18
CA THR A 34 -0.91 20.95 -8.45
C THR A 34 0.01 21.37 -9.60
N ALA A 35 0.40 22.65 -9.65
CA ALA A 35 1.32 23.16 -10.65
C ALA A 35 2.70 22.50 -10.54
N VAL A 36 3.27 22.41 -9.33
CA VAL A 36 4.54 21.70 -9.08
C VAL A 36 4.43 20.22 -9.45
N GLY A 37 3.35 19.56 -9.03
CA GLY A 37 3.08 18.16 -9.37
C GLY A 37 3.00 17.95 -10.88
N TYR A 38 2.38 18.86 -11.62
CA TYR A 38 2.36 18.82 -13.09
C TYR A 38 3.76 19.01 -13.68
N LEU A 39 4.52 20.01 -13.22
CA LEU A 39 5.86 20.32 -13.72
C LEU A 39 6.87 19.18 -13.49
N ILE A 40 6.78 18.48 -12.36
CA ILE A 40 7.63 17.31 -12.08
C ILE A 40 7.33 16.16 -13.06
N ARG A 41 6.12 16.12 -13.62
CA ARG A 41 5.67 15.07 -14.55
C ARG A 41 5.86 15.45 -16.02
N THR A 42 6.30 16.67 -16.30
CA THR A 42 6.71 17.11 -17.63
C THR A 42 8.23 16.99 -17.73
N PRO A 43 8.77 15.84 -18.17
CA PRO A 43 10.19 15.75 -18.47
C PRO A 43 10.51 16.71 -19.62
N PHE A 44 11.55 17.53 -19.47
CA PHE A 44 12.01 18.47 -20.51
C PHE A 44 12.39 17.75 -21.83
N GLU A 45 12.68 16.44 -21.78
CA GLU A 45 13.22 15.67 -22.92
C GLU A 45 12.22 14.69 -23.57
N TYR A 46 11.19 14.21 -22.86
CA TYR A 46 10.33 13.09 -23.32
C TYR A 46 8.92 13.49 -23.77
N GLY A 47 8.65 14.79 -23.91
CA GLY A 47 7.34 15.31 -24.33
C GLY A 47 6.30 15.36 -23.20
N PRO A 48 5.02 15.67 -23.54
CA PRO A 48 3.97 15.82 -22.54
C PRO A 48 3.68 14.51 -21.79
N PRO A 49 3.23 14.58 -20.51
CA PRO A 49 2.92 13.40 -19.70
C PRO A 49 1.80 12.57 -20.32
N HIS A 50 1.81 11.27 -20.03
CA HIS A 50 0.68 10.39 -20.34
C HIS A 50 -0.53 10.77 -19.50
N TRP A 51 -1.54 11.34 -20.17
CA TRP A 51 -2.72 11.89 -19.52
C TRP A 51 -3.49 10.87 -18.67
N THR A 52 -3.52 9.61 -19.06
CA THR A 52 -4.22 8.55 -18.33
C THR A 52 -3.65 8.34 -16.93
N TYR A 53 -2.33 8.19 -16.82
CA TYR A 53 -1.64 7.99 -15.55
C TYR A 53 -1.61 9.26 -14.71
N LEU A 54 -1.37 10.41 -15.34
CA LEU A 54 -1.42 11.72 -14.67
C LEU A 54 -2.78 11.95 -13.99
N LEU A 55 -3.87 11.72 -14.72
CA LEU A 55 -5.22 11.87 -14.18
C LEU A 55 -5.46 10.86 -13.06
N ALA A 56 -5.07 9.60 -13.24
CA ALA A 56 -5.22 8.58 -12.21
C ALA A 56 -4.50 8.96 -10.90
N GLU A 57 -3.29 9.52 -10.99
CA GLU A 57 -2.53 10.00 -9.83
C GLU A 57 -3.19 11.21 -9.15
N TRP A 58 -3.74 12.14 -9.91
CA TRP A 58 -4.47 13.28 -9.34
C TRP A 58 -5.74 12.84 -8.63
N TYR A 59 -6.52 11.94 -9.25
CA TYR A 59 -7.68 11.34 -8.60
C TYR A 59 -7.29 10.53 -7.38
N LEU A 60 -6.17 9.82 -7.42
CA LEU A 60 -5.62 9.09 -6.27
C LEU A 60 -5.28 10.02 -5.11
N ALA A 61 -4.52 11.09 -5.38
CA ALA A 61 -4.13 12.07 -4.37
C ALA A 61 -5.37 12.74 -3.75
N LEU A 62 -6.35 13.10 -4.58
CA LEU A 62 -7.60 13.71 -4.14
C LEU A 62 -8.42 12.74 -3.28
N THR A 63 -8.63 11.51 -3.75
CA THR A 63 -9.43 10.49 -3.04
C THR A 63 -8.76 10.07 -1.72
N ALA A 64 -7.44 9.96 -1.69
CA ALA A 64 -6.68 9.71 -0.47
C ALA A 64 -6.82 10.87 0.53
N GLY A 65 -6.73 12.12 0.07
CA GLY A 65 -6.99 13.31 0.89
C GLY A 65 -8.41 13.31 1.49
N VAL A 66 -9.42 12.96 0.69
CA VAL A 66 -10.82 12.82 1.15
C VAL A 66 -10.95 11.71 2.19
N LEU A 67 -10.28 10.57 1.98
CA LEU A 67 -10.29 9.46 2.94
C LEU A 67 -9.67 9.89 4.29
N VAL A 68 -8.49 10.53 4.25
CA VAL A 68 -7.82 11.06 5.45
C VAL A 68 -8.68 12.12 6.15
N PHE A 69 -9.37 12.98 5.40
CA PHE A 69 -10.30 13.94 5.96
C PHE A 69 -11.43 13.24 6.74
N ARG A 70 -12.01 12.18 6.18
CA ARG A 70 -13.06 11.39 6.86
C ARG A 70 -12.53 10.66 8.09
N TYR A 71 -11.28 10.20 8.04
CA TYR A 71 -10.64 9.52 9.16
C TYR A 71 -10.27 10.43 10.33
N THR A 72 -9.78 11.63 10.04
CA THR A 72 -9.16 12.51 11.05
C THR A 72 -9.95 13.78 11.35
N GLY A 73 -10.91 14.15 10.50
CA GLY A 73 -11.61 15.44 10.55
C GLY A 73 -10.71 16.65 10.22
N SER A 74 -9.42 16.44 9.96
CA SER A 74 -8.43 17.51 9.81
C SER A 74 -8.20 17.86 8.35
N ARG A 75 -8.52 19.11 7.99
CA ARG A 75 -8.25 19.66 6.64
C ARG A 75 -6.76 19.74 6.34
N LYS A 76 -5.95 20.10 7.33
CA LYS A 76 -4.49 20.17 7.19
C LYS A 76 -3.89 18.81 6.81
N ARG A 77 -4.36 17.74 7.45
CA ARG A 77 -3.91 16.37 7.13
C ARG A 77 -4.38 15.93 5.74
N ALA A 78 -5.60 16.28 5.35
CA ALA A 78 -6.13 16.00 4.01
C ALA A 78 -5.32 16.71 2.91
N LEU A 79 -5.10 18.02 3.07
CA LEU A 79 -4.29 18.81 2.13
C LEU A 79 -2.83 18.33 2.12
N GLY A 80 -2.27 17.98 3.28
CA GLY A 80 -0.94 17.38 3.39
C GLY A 80 -0.84 16.03 2.67
N THR A 81 -1.87 15.19 2.76
CA THR A 81 -1.92 13.90 2.03
C THR A 81 -1.89 14.13 0.53
N TYR A 82 -2.72 15.05 0.04
CA TYR A 82 -2.75 15.46 -1.36
C TYR A 82 -1.39 15.98 -1.82
N ALA A 83 -0.78 16.88 -1.02
CA ALA A 83 0.52 17.46 -1.29
C ALA A 83 1.62 16.41 -1.42
N ILE A 84 1.75 15.55 -0.41
CA ILE A 84 2.79 14.52 -0.35
C ILE A 84 2.66 13.59 -1.55
N LEU A 85 1.46 13.06 -1.84
CA LEU A 85 1.28 12.11 -2.94
C LEU A 85 1.61 12.71 -4.31
N LEU A 86 1.37 14.00 -4.53
CA LEU A 86 1.72 14.64 -5.79
C LEU A 86 3.23 14.81 -5.98
N ILE A 87 4.00 15.02 -4.92
CA ILE A 87 5.46 15.22 -5.02
C ILE A 87 6.27 13.97 -4.66
N LEU A 88 5.59 12.87 -4.30
CA LEU A 88 6.24 11.66 -3.80
C LEU A 88 7.09 11.01 -4.90
N PRO A 89 8.40 10.74 -4.67
CA PRO A 89 9.27 10.19 -5.70
C PRO A 89 8.82 8.84 -6.26
N THR A 90 8.24 7.96 -5.44
CA THR A 90 7.70 6.67 -5.88
C THR A 90 6.50 6.83 -6.81
N VAL A 91 5.68 7.88 -6.61
CA VAL A 91 4.55 8.18 -7.50
C VAL A 91 5.06 8.66 -8.85
N VAL A 92 5.99 9.60 -8.84
CA VAL A 92 6.59 10.16 -10.06
C VAL A 92 7.33 9.07 -10.86
N ALA A 93 8.10 8.22 -10.17
CA ALA A 93 8.81 7.10 -10.77
C ALA A 93 7.87 6.15 -11.51
N GLU A 94 6.77 5.75 -10.88
CA GLU A 94 5.81 4.83 -11.50
C GLU A 94 5.10 5.43 -12.70
N GLY A 95 4.39 6.56 -12.55
CA GLY A 95 3.53 7.03 -13.63
C GLY A 95 4.23 7.85 -14.71
N THR A 96 5.32 8.55 -14.37
CA THR A 96 6.01 9.44 -15.33
C THR A 96 7.16 8.71 -16.03
N ILE A 97 8.04 8.07 -15.24
CA ILE A 97 9.26 7.45 -15.77
C ILE A 97 8.93 6.07 -16.32
N LEU A 98 8.34 5.20 -15.50
CA LEU A 98 8.01 3.83 -15.87
C LEU A 98 6.75 3.72 -16.74
N ARG A 99 5.88 4.74 -16.71
CA ARG A 99 4.55 4.74 -17.35
C ARG A 99 3.71 3.53 -16.92
N GLY A 100 3.87 3.17 -15.64
CA GLY A 100 3.27 2.03 -14.99
C GLY A 100 1.83 2.30 -14.56
N SER A 101 1.07 1.23 -14.45
CA SER A 101 -0.35 1.28 -14.15
C SER A 101 -0.69 1.01 -12.68
N ALA A 102 0.31 0.93 -11.79
CA ALA A 102 0.07 0.67 -10.36
C ALA A 102 -0.73 1.79 -9.68
N CYS A 103 -0.71 3.01 -10.23
CA CYS A 103 -1.57 4.12 -9.81
C CYS A 103 -3.06 3.77 -9.83
N LEU A 104 -3.52 2.99 -10.82
CA LEU A 104 -4.90 2.53 -10.91
C LEU A 104 -5.24 1.53 -9.81
N GLY A 105 -4.31 0.63 -9.46
CA GLY A 105 -4.50 -0.31 -8.36
C GLY A 105 -4.63 0.41 -7.01
N ALA A 106 -3.77 1.39 -6.75
CA ALA A 106 -3.88 2.22 -5.55
C ALA A 106 -5.21 2.99 -5.50
N LEU A 107 -5.64 3.55 -6.63
CA LEU A 107 -6.92 4.28 -6.74
C LEU A 107 -8.12 3.37 -6.45
N LEU A 108 -8.11 2.15 -6.99
CA LEU A 108 -9.17 1.16 -6.72
C LEU A 108 -9.24 0.83 -5.22
N LEU A 109 -8.10 0.61 -4.55
CA LEU A 109 -8.11 0.30 -3.12
C LEU A 109 -8.59 1.49 -2.28
N VAL A 110 -8.12 2.71 -2.56
CA VAL A 110 -8.55 3.91 -1.83
C VAL A 110 -10.06 4.16 -2.05
N CYS A 111 -10.56 3.96 -3.26
CA CYS A 111 -12.00 3.98 -3.55
C CYS A 111 -12.76 2.91 -2.76
N ALA A 112 -12.24 1.69 -2.68
CA ALA A 112 -12.84 0.62 -1.89
C ALA A 112 -12.94 1.04 -0.41
N LEU A 113 -11.88 1.60 0.18
CA LEU A 113 -11.88 2.10 1.57
C LEU A 113 -12.90 3.22 1.79
N LEU A 114 -13.13 4.08 0.80
CA LEU A 114 -14.22 5.07 0.86
C LEU A 114 -15.60 4.40 0.84
N PHE A 115 -15.81 3.34 0.06
CA PHE A 115 -17.06 2.57 0.09
C PHE A 115 -17.27 1.85 1.43
N TRP A 116 -16.19 1.34 2.02
CA TRP A 116 -16.21 0.77 3.37
C TRP A 116 -16.71 1.78 4.40
N GLU A 117 -16.12 2.99 4.44
CA GLU A 117 -16.55 4.06 5.35
C GLU A 117 -18.00 4.51 5.15
N ASN A 118 -18.53 4.39 3.92
CA ASN A 118 -19.94 4.70 3.64
C ASN A 118 -20.90 3.55 4.00
N GLY A 119 -20.42 2.46 4.59
CA GLY A 119 -21.21 1.26 4.91
C GLY A 119 -21.60 0.43 3.69
N ARG A 120 -21.07 0.71 2.50
CA ARG A 120 -21.41 0.01 1.26
C ARG A 120 -20.51 -1.21 1.04
N LYS A 121 -20.65 -2.22 1.91
CA LYS A 121 -19.81 -3.43 1.94
C LYS A 121 -19.75 -4.20 0.61
N TRP A 122 -20.83 -4.25 -0.15
CA TRP A 122 -20.85 -4.88 -1.47
C TRP A 122 -20.02 -4.14 -2.53
N LEU A 123 -20.09 -2.80 -2.57
CA LEU A 123 -19.25 -2.02 -3.48
C LEU A 123 -17.77 -2.17 -3.11
N PHE A 124 -17.44 -2.15 -1.82
CA PHE A 124 -16.10 -2.49 -1.35
C PHE A 124 -15.64 -3.84 -1.89
N THR A 125 -16.45 -4.88 -1.71
CA THR A 125 -16.12 -6.24 -2.16
C THR A 125 -15.89 -6.31 -3.68
N LEU A 126 -16.78 -5.70 -4.47
CA LEU A 126 -16.65 -5.66 -5.93
C LEU A 126 -15.38 -4.93 -6.36
N THR A 127 -15.09 -3.75 -5.78
CA THR A 127 -13.90 -2.97 -6.12
C THR A 127 -12.62 -3.70 -5.73
N VAL A 128 -12.57 -4.34 -4.56
CA VAL A 128 -11.41 -5.16 -4.15
C VAL A 128 -11.28 -6.40 -5.04
N THR A 129 -12.37 -7.02 -5.47
CA THR A 129 -12.32 -8.16 -6.41
C THR A 129 -11.70 -7.73 -7.75
N VAL A 130 -12.11 -6.57 -8.28
CA VAL A 130 -11.50 -5.98 -9.49
C VAL A 130 -10.02 -5.70 -9.28
N LEU A 131 -9.63 -5.15 -8.12
CA LEU A 131 -8.23 -4.93 -7.76
C LEU A 131 -7.43 -6.24 -7.75
N LEU A 132 -7.96 -7.30 -7.13
CA LEU A 132 -7.32 -8.61 -7.06
C LEU A 132 -7.20 -9.27 -8.43
N LEU A 133 -8.19 -9.09 -9.31
CA LEU A 133 -8.14 -9.56 -10.70
C LEU A 133 -7.13 -8.77 -11.54
N TYR A 134 -6.93 -7.50 -11.22
CA TYR A 134 -6.03 -6.62 -11.96
C TYR A 134 -4.58 -7.10 -11.88
N SER A 135 -4.06 -7.35 -10.67
CA SER A 135 -2.68 -7.76 -10.49
C SER A 135 -2.47 -8.64 -9.27
N VAL A 136 -1.58 -9.63 -9.42
CA VAL A 136 -1.16 -10.55 -8.35
C VAL A 136 -0.44 -9.80 -7.21
N ARG A 137 0.13 -8.63 -7.48
CA ARG A 137 0.80 -7.75 -6.49
C ARG A 137 -0.08 -7.43 -5.28
N TYR A 138 -1.40 -7.46 -5.45
CA TYR A 138 -2.37 -7.10 -4.42
C TYR A 138 -2.96 -8.30 -3.69
N VAL A 139 -2.50 -9.52 -3.95
CA VAL A 139 -3.07 -10.73 -3.36
C VAL A 139 -3.01 -10.74 -1.83
N GLY A 140 -2.04 -10.04 -1.22
CA GLY A 140 -2.00 -9.85 0.24
C GLY A 140 -3.25 -9.20 0.82
N ILE A 141 -3.95 -8.35 0.06
CA ILE A 141 -5.22 -7.73 0.49
C ILE A 141 -6.31 -8.80 0.73
N LEU A 142 -6.25 -9.94 0.03
CA LEU A 142 -7.16 -11.06 0.26
C LEU A 142 -7.05 -11.62 1.68
N ALA A 143 -5.83 -11.71 2.23
CA ALA A 143 -5.62 -12.17 3.59
C ALA A 143 -6.18 -11.16 4.61
N ALA A 144 -6.03 -9.86 4.37
CA ALA A 144 -6.69 -8.84 5.19
C ALA A 144 -8.22 -8.97 5.15
N CYS A 145 -8.81 -9.25 3.97
CA CYS A 145 -10.24 -9.51 3.85
C CYS A 145 -10.68 -10.81 4.55
N ALA A 146 -9.84 -11.84 4.60
CA ALA A 146 -10.12 -13.05 5.37
C ALA A 146 -10.21 -12.74 6.87
N VAL A 147 -9.37 -11.83 7.39
CA VAL A 147 -9.51 -11.34 8.78
C VAL A 147 -10.84 -10.59 8.97
N PHE A 148 -11.27 -9.75 8.03
CA PHE A 148 -12.58 -9.10 8.12
C PHE A 148 -13.73 -10.11 8.17
N TRP A 149 -13.63 -11.20 7.42
CA TRP A 149 -14.60 -12.29 7.48
C TRP A 149 -14.58 -13.02 8.83
N GLN A 150 -13.39 -13.35 9.36
CA GLN A 150 -13.26 -13.99 10.68
C GLN A 150 -13.86 -13.16 11.83
N LYS A 151 -13.93 -11.84 11.64
CA LYS A 151 -14.51 -10.89 12.62
C LYS A 151 -15.93 -10.46 12.27
N GLU A 152 -16.61 -11.22 11.41
CA GLU A 152 -18.00 -11.03 11.02
C GLU A 152 -18.29 -9.68 10.32
N GLU A 153 -17.26 -9.00 9.84
CA GLU A 153 -17.41 -7.75 9.11
C GLU A 153 -17.75 -7.97 7.63
N LEU A 154 -17.38 -9.12 7.07
CA LEU A 154 -17.73 -9.54 5.71
C LEU A 154 -18.60 -10.80 5.74
N LYS A 155 -19.56 -10.88 4.81
CA LYS A 155 -20.37 -12.10 4.62
C LYS A 155 -19.55 -13.19 3.92
N THR A 156 -19.91 -14.45 4.13
CA THR A 156 -19.26 -15.60 3.45
C THR A 156 -19.32 -15.49 1.93
N GLU A 157 -20.44 -15.03 1.37
CA GLU A 157 -20.58 -14.78 -0.09
C GLU A 157 -19.55 -13.78 -0.61
N GLN A 158 -19.27 -12.72 0.16
CA GLN A 158 -18.30 -11.70 -0.19
C GLN A 158 -16.87 -12.26 -0.14
N LEU A 159 -16.57 -13.08 0.87
CA LEU A 159 -15.28 -13.77 0.94
C LEU A 159 -15.10 -14.73 -0.24
N LEU A 160 -16.11 -15.52 -0.59
CA LEU A 160 -16.06 -16.45 -1.72
C LEU A 160 -15.77 -15.72 -3.05
N LEU A 161 -16.39 -14.55 -3.26
CA LEU A 161 -16.11 -13.72 -4.44
C LEU A 161 -14.66 -13.23 -4.46
N LEU A 162 -14.14 -12.77 -3.32
CA LEU A 162 -12.76 -12.31 -3.19
C LEU A 162 -11.75 -13.45 -3.40
N LEU A 163 -12.03 -14.62 -2.84
CA LEU A 163 -11.23 -15.83 -3.03
C LEU A 163 -11.24 -16.28 -4.49
N ALA A 164 -12.39 -16.23 -5.16
CA ALA A 164 -12.49 -16.55 -6.58
C ALA A 164 -11.67 -15.58 -7.44
N GLY A 165 -11.79 -14.27 -7.21
CA GLY A 165 -11.04 -13.25 -7.95
C GLY A 165 -9.52 -13.32 -7.71
N GLY A 166 -9.11 -13.30 -6.43
CA GLY A 166 -7.69 -13.37 -6.07
C GLY A 166 -7.04 -14.71 -6.42
N GLY A 167 -7.74 -15.82 -6.18
CA GLY A 167 -7.29 -17.16 -6.53
C GLY A 167 -7.14 -17.35 -8.05
N ALA A 168 -8.10 -16.88 -8.84
CA ALA A 168 -8.02 -16.94 -10.30
C ALA A 168 -6.82 -16.13 -10.83
N ARG A 169 -6.58 -14.92 -10.31
CA ARG A 169 -5.44 -14.10 -10.74
C ARG A 169 -4.10 -14.71 -10.32
N LEU A 170 -4.00 -15.25 -9.11
CA LEU A 170 -2.80 -15.94 -8.63
C LEU A 170 -2.49 -17.16 -9.51
N ALA A 171 -3.48 -18.01 -9.77
CA ALA A 171 -3.32 -19.19 -10.62
C ALA A 171 -2.91 -18.81 -12.05
N ALA A 172 -3.54 -17.79 -12.64
CA ALA A 172 -3.20 -17.32 -13.98
C ALA A 172 -1.79 -16.73 -14.06
N ALA A 173 -1.38 -15.94 -13.07
CA ALA A 173 -0.05 -15.33 -13.01
C ALA A 173 1.05 -16.39 -12.89
N TYR A 174 0.92 -17.32 -11.94
CA TYR A 174 1.93 -18.36 -11.73
C TYR A 174 1.98 -19.36 -12.86
N ARG A 175 0.85 -19.69 -13.48
CA ARG A 175 0.84 -20.49 -14.71
C ARG A 175 1.63 -19.80 -15.82
N ALA A 176 1.45 -18.49 -15.99
CA ALA A 176 2.22 -17.72 -16.98
C ALA A 176 3.72 -17.68 -16.64
N TYR A 177 4.08 -17.49 -15.37
CA TYR A 177 5.49 -17.45 -14.94
C TYR A 177 6.20 -18.79 -15.13
N LEU A 178 5.54 -19.90 -14.78
CA LEU A 178 6.07 -21.24 -14.98
C LEU A 178 6.23 -21.59 -16.47
N HIS A 179 5.28 -21.19 -17.32
CA HIS A 179 5.39 -21.40 -18.77
C HIS A 179 6.48 -20.54 -19.41
N ALA A 180 6.72 -19.34 -18.89
CA ALA A 180 7.74 -18.43 -19.41
C ALA A 180 9.18 -18.85 -19.04
N GLY A 181 9.35 -19.77 -18.09
CA GLY A 181 10.68 -20.27 -17.70
C GLY A 181 11.56 -19.19 -17.07
N TYR A 182 10.98 -18.28 -16.29
CA TYR A 182 11.75 -17.20 -15.65
C TYR A 182 12.82 -17.75 -14.71
N THR A 183 14.05 -17.25 -14.87
CA THR A 183 15.24 -17.63 -14.09
C THR A 183 15.54 -16.67 -12.94
N LEU A 184 14.78 -15.58 -12.80
CA LEU A 184 14.94 -14.55 -11.76
C LEU A 184 13.76 -14.59 -10.79
N THR A 185 14.05 -14.73 -9.50
CA THR A 185 13.05 -14.70 -8.41
C THR A 185 12.59 -13.28 -8.05
N THR A 186 13.37 -12.26 -8.46
CA THR A 186 13.18 -10.84 -8.15
C THR A 186 13.23 -9.97 -9.40
N PHE A 187 12.31 -9.01 -9.53
CA PHE A 187 12.35 -7.97 -10.55
C PHE A 187 12.55 -6.59 -9.89
N HIS A 188 13.74 -6.31 -9.36
CA HIS A 188 14.08 -5.02 -8.74
C HIS A 188 13.25 -4.64 -7.50
N TRP A 189 12.81 -5.62 -6.71
CA TRP A 189 12.07 -5.38 -5.46
C TRP A 189 12.80 -5.97 -4.24
N PRO A 190 12.97 -5.19 -3.15
CA PRO A 190 13.61 -5.68 -1.92
C PRO A 190 12.77 -6.73 -1.20
N ASN A 191 13.06 -8.01 -1.45
CA ASN A 191 12.37 -9.14 -0.85
C ASN A 191 13.35 -10.18 -0.26
N ILE A 192 12.82 -11.29 0.27
CA ILE A 192 13.67 -12.30 0.92
C ILE A 192 14.74 -12.91 0.00
N TYR A 193 14.51 -12.96 -1.31
CA TYR A 193 15.45 -13.57 -2.26
C TYR A 193 16.70 -12.73 -2.45
N GLU A 194 16.64 -11.43 -2.15
CA GLU A 194 17.80 -10.54 -2.10
C GLU A 194 18.81 -10.91 -1.00
N ILE A 195 18.33 -11.62 0.02
CA ILE A 195 19.16 -12.07 1.15
C ILE A 195 19.63 -13.51 0.92
N VAL A 196 18.75 -14.37 0.41
CA VAL A 196 19.02 -15.80 0.22
C VAL A 196 19.87 -16.07 -1.03
N GLY A 197 19.78 -15.21 -2.04
CA GLY A 197 20.48 -15.34 -3.32
C GLY A 197 19.52 -15.21 -4.50
N ARG A 198 19.92 -14.40 -5.49
CA ARG A 198 19.13 -14.09 -6.70
C ARG A 198 19.19 -15.19 -7.77
N GLU A 199 20.21 -16.04 -7.73
CA GLU A 199 20.48 -17.00 -8.80
C GLU A 199 19.71 -18.30 -8.57
N SER A 200 18.73 -18.54 -9.46
CA SER A 200 18.17 -19.89 -9.64
C SER A 200 19.24 -20.84 -10.16
N ILE A 201 19.13 -22.13 -9.82
CA ILE A 201 20.00 -23.16 -10.39
C ILE A 201 19.70 -23.21 -11.91
N GLN A 202 20.60 -22.62 -12.71
CA GLN A 202 20.46 -22.57 -14.17
C GLN A 202 20.27 -24.00 -14.74
N GLY A 203 19.22 -24.21 -15.54
CA GLY A 203 18.95 -25.46 -16.23
C GLY A 203 17.77 -26.31 -15.72
N GLN A 204 16.98 -25.82 -14.75
CA GLN A 204 15.76 -26.50 -14.29
C GLN A 204 14.48 -25.83 -14.83
N LEU A 205 13.48 -26.64 -15.19
CA LEU A 205 12.18 -26.18 -15.72
C LEU A 205 11.35 -25.39 -14.68
N VAL A 206 11.61 -25.62 -13.40
CA VAL A 206 10.94 -24.99 -12.26
C VAL A 206 12.01 -24.57 -11.28
N ASP A 207 12.02 -23.29 -10.89
CA ASP A 207 12.93 -22.80 -9.86
C ASP A 207 12.49 -23.31 -8.48
N PRO A 208 13.27 -24.19 -7.82
CA PRO A 208 12.93 -24.72 -6.50
C PRO A 208 12.81 -23.62 -5.44
N ILE A 209 13.56 -22.51 -5.59
CA ILE A 209 13.53 -21.40 -4.63
C ILE A 209 12.19 -20.66 -4.71
N ALA A 210 11.70 -20.40 -5.93
CA ALA A 210 10.39 -19.78 -6.15
C ALA A 210 9.25 -20.64 -5.60
N LEU A 211 9.33 -21.97 -5.79
CA LEU A 211 8.32 -22.90 -5.28
C LEU A 211 8.30 -22.94 -3.74
N VAL A 212 9.48 -23.02 -3.11
CA VAL A 212 9.62 -22.94 -1.65
C VAL A 212 9.05 -21.62 -1.13
N GLY A 213 9.36 -20.52 -1.81
CA GLY A 213 8.83 -19.20 -1.50
C GLY A 213 7.31 -19.10 -1.56
N LEU A 214 6.70 -19.69 -2.58
CA LEU A 214 5.23 -19.77 -2.71
C LEU A 214 4.61 -20.55 -1.56
N PHE A 215 5.13 -21.75 -1.24
CA PHE A 215 4.63 -22.54 -0.11
C PHE A 215 4.84 -21.85 1.23
N LEU A 216 5.99 -21.18 1.42
CA LEU A 216 6.28 -20.39 2.61
C LEU A 216 5.29 -19.24 2.76
N ALA A 217 5.02 -18.48 1.69
CA ALA A 217 4.06 -17.39 1.70
C ALA A 217 2.65 -17.87 2.08
N VAL A 218 2.21 -19.00 1.53
CA VAL A 218 0.91 -19.62 1.87
C VAL A 218 0.89 -20.08 3.33
N GLY A 219 1.92 -20.79 3.79
CA GLY A 219 2.03 -21.28 5.16
C GLY A 219 2.02 -20.15 6.19
N LEU A 220 2.81 -19.09 5.97
CA LEU A 220 2.84 -17.90 6.82
C LEU A 220 1.50 -17.15 6.81
N THR A 221 0.81 -17.11 5.67
CA THR A 221 -0.53 -16.50 5.59
C THR A 221 -1.54 -17.29 6.42
N PHE A 222 -1.56 -18.62 6.36
CA PHE A 222 -2.43 -19.43 7.20
C PHE A 222 -2.11 -19.31 8.69
N LEU A 223 -0.81 -19.32 9.05
CA LEU A 223 -0.36 -19.15 10.43
C LEU A 223 -0.81 -17.81 10.99
N THR A 224 -0.62 -16.72 10.23
CA THR A 224 -1.06 -15.39 10.65
C THR A 224 -2.60 -15.32 10.74
N LEU A 225 -3.35 -15.82 9.76
CA LEU A 225 -4.81 -15.87 9.85
C LEU A 225 -5.32 -16.66 11.07
N TRP A 226 -4.63 -17.74 11.45
CA TRP A 226 -4.95 -18.48 12.67
C TRP A 226 -4.70 -17.65 13.94
N LEU A 227 -3.55 -16.97 14.03
CA LEU A 227 -3.22 -16.08 15.16
C LEU A 227 -4.24 -14.93 15.30
N PHE A 228 -4.62 -14.31 14.18
CA PHE A 228 -5.61 -13.23 14.17
C PHE A 228 -7.02 -13.74 14.54
N GLY A 229 -7.33 -15.02 14.25
CA GLY A 229 -8.54 -15.69 14.70
C GLY A 229 -8.70 -15.66 16.23
N MET A 230 -7.61 -15.77 16.98
CA MET A 230 -7.62 -15.80 18.45
C MET A 230 -7.88 -14.44 19.12
N GLY A 231 -7.56 -13.34 18.43
CA GLY A 231 -7.60 -12.00 19.02
C GLY A 231 -8.97 -11.32 18.98
N LYS A 232 -9.13 -10.21 19.73
CA LYS A 232 -10.36 -9.40 19.67
C LYS A 232 -10.30 -8.41 18.51
N TRP A 233 -11.45 -8.15 17.88
CA TRP A 233 -11.56 -7.14 16.83
C TRP A 233 -11.51 -5.73 17.43
N LYS A 234 -10.74 -4.84 16.82
CA LYS A 234 -10.69 -3.42 17.16
C LYS A 234 -11.13 -2.62 15.95
N THR A 235 -12.21 -1.85 16.10
CA THR A 235 -12.77 -1.00 15.05
C THR A 235 -12.02 0.33 14.95
N ASP A 236 -10.70 0.26 14.80
CA ASP A 236 -9.82 1.42 14.70
C ASP A 236 -9.34 1.59 13.26
N ARG A 237 -9.41 2.83 12.75
CA ARG A 237 -9.00 3.18 11.39
C ARG A 237 -7.51 2.99 11.19
N ALA A 238 -6.72 3.27 12.23
CA ALA A 238 -5.28 3.02 12.20
C ALA A 238 -4.97 1.51 12.15
N PHE A 239 -5.73 0.72 12.90
CA PHE A 239 -5.63 -0.74 12.87
C PHE A 239 -5.94 -1.31 11.47
N LEU A 240 -6.98 -0.80 10.80
CA LEU A 240 -7.30 -1.16 9.41
C LEU A 240 -6.12 -0.90 8.46
N MET A 241 -5.49 0.27 8.55
CA MET A 241 -4.36 0.63 7.69
C MET A 241 -3.15 -0.28 7.95
N ARG A 242 -2.83 -0.54 9.24
CA ARG A 242 -1.75 -1.48 9.61
C ARG A 242 -2.00 -2.89 9.08
N LEU A 243 -3.24 -3.37 9.16
CA LEU A 243 -3.61 -4.71 8.69
C LEU A 243 -3.37 -4.86 7.18
N LEU A 244 -3.81 -3.88 6.40
CA LEU A 244 -3.63 -3.86 4.94
C LEU A 244 -2.15 -3.75 4.56
N LEU A 245 -1.39 -2.89 5.24
CA LEU A 245 0.05 -2.76 5.05
C LEU A 245 0.78 -4.05 5.40
N PHE A 246 0.46 -4.68 6.53
CA PHE A 246 1.10 -5.92 6.98
C PHE A 246 0.92 -7.06 5.98
N PHE A 247 -0.33 -7.43 5.65
CA PHE A 247 -0.58 -8.55 4.75
C PHE A 247 -0.13 -8.25 3.31
N GLY A 248 -0.30 -7.01 2.87
CA GLY A 248 0.16 -6.56 1.57
C GLY A 248 1.67 -6.68 1.41
N LEU A 249 2.44 -6.06 2.32
CA LEU A 249 3.90 -6.10 2.28
C LEU A 249 4.43 -7.52 2.53
N ALA A 250 3.82 -8.30 3.42
CA ALA A 250 4.21 -9.69 3.64
C ALA A 250 4.04 -10.53 2.36
N ALA A 251 2.91 -10.38 1.66
CA ALA A 251 2.69 -11.10 0.40
C ALA A 251 3.77 -10.76 -0.63
N VAL A 252 4.05 -9.47 -0.85
CA VAL A 252 5.06 -9.05 -1.85
C VAL A 252 6.50 -9.39 -1.40
N TYR A 253 6.75 -9.50 -0.10
CA TYR A 253 8.06 -9.87 0.43
C TYR A 253 8.37 -11.37 0.30
N PHE A 254 7.37 -12.24 0.42
CA PHE A 254 7.57 -13.68 0.35
C PHE A 254 7.24 -14.30 -1.01
N LEU A 255 6.34 -13.70 -1.79
CA LEU A 255 6.02 -14.23 -3.12
C LEU A 255 7.15 -13.95 -4.13
N PRO A 256 7.52 -14.94 -4.96
CA PRO A 256 8.47 -14.73 -6.06
C PRO A 256 7.87 -13.88 -7.18
N TYR A 257 8.74 -13.42 -8.09
CA TYR A 257 8.41 -12.70 -9.32
C TYR A 257 7.70 -11.36 -9.09
N MET A 258 7.96 -10.72 -7.96
CA MET A 258 7.47 -9.38 -7.63
C MET A 258 8.42 -8.32 -8.17
N ASP A 259 7.83 -7.25 -8.73
CA ASP A 259 8.54 -6.12 -9.30
C ASP A 259 8.40 -4.82 -8.48
N GLN A 260 9.21 -3.80 -8.79
CA GLN A 260 9.24 -2.53 -8.07
C GLN A 260 7.86 -1.85 -7.92
N SER A 261 6.99 -2.00 -8.93
CA SER A 261 5.62 -1.47 -8.91
C SER A 261 4.72 -2.09 -7.84
N SER A 262 5.13 -3.22 -7.24
CA SER A 262 4.43 -3.86 -6.12
C SER A 262 4.43 -3.00 -4.86
N GLY A 263 5.45 -2.15 -4.68
CA GLY A 263 5.53 -1.23 -3.54
C GLY A 263 4.60 -0.03 -3.64
N TYR A 264 4.16 0.36 -4.84
CA TYR A 264 3.46 1.61 -5.08
C TYR A 264 2.21 1.78 -4.21
N LEU A 265 1.33 0.78 -4.19
CA LEU A 265 0.09 0.83 -3.43
C LEU A 265 0.36 0.94 -1.93
N PHE A 266 1.38 0.24 -1.42
CA PHE A 266 1.73 0.27 0.00
C PHE A 266 2.43 1.58 0.38
N CYS A 267 3.15 2.21 -0.53
CA CYS A 267 3.66 3.57 -0.35
C CYS A 267 2.52 4.57 -0.18
N VAL A 268 1.48 4.48 -1.00
CA VAL A 268 0.28 5.32 -0.88
C VAL A 268 -0.45 5.07 0.44
N LEU A 269 -0.67 3.80 0.80
CA LEU A 269 -1.23 3.43 2.10
C LEU A 269 -0.36 3.92 3.27
N GLY A 270 0.97 3.91 3.13
CA GLY A 270 1.91 4.42 4.12
C GLY A 270 1.72 5.92 4.37
N VAL A 271 1.50 6.72 3.33
CA VAL A 271 1.18 8.16 3.47
C VAL A 271 -0.16 8.36 4.18
N ILE A 272 -1.19 7.57 3.81
CA ILE A 272 -2.50 7.62 4.47
C ILE A 272 -2.35 7.23 5.95
N TYR A 273 -1.57 6.18 6.25
CA TYR A 273 -1.30 5.71 7.60
C TYR A 273 -0.61 6.77 8.44
N PHE A 274 0.46 7.40 7.93
CA PHE A 274 1.14 8.51 8.59
C PHE A 274 0.18 9.64 8.96
N MET A 275 -0.75 9.97 8.05
CA MET A 275 -1.70 11.04 8.27
C MET A 275 -2.79 10.68 9.29
N VAL A 276 -3.14 9.41 9.41
CA VAL A 276 -4.05 8.93 10.47
C VAL A 276 -3.34 8.90 11.81
N GLU A 277 -2.15 8.29 11.87
CA GLU A 277 -1.36 8.07 13.08
C GLU A 277 0.08 8.61 12.90
N PRO A 278 0.31 9.91 13.16
CA PRO A 278 1.61 10.53 12.91
C PRO A 278 2.73 10.04 13.84
N GLY A 279 2.38 9.36 14.94
CA GLY A 279 3.35 8.77 15.87
C GLY A 279 4.26 7.73 15.23
N ASP A 280 3.82 7.11 14.12
CA ASP A 280 4.56 6.05 13.43
C ASP A 280 5.28 6.54 12.18
N PHE A 281 5.66 7.82 12.16
CA PHE A 281 6.31 8.47 11.01
C PHE A 281 7.44 7.67 10.37
N LEU A 282 8.25 6.96 11.18
CA LEU A 282 9.38 6.18 10.68
C LEU A 282 8.97 5.04 9.75
N VAL A 283 7.81 4.41 9.98
CA VAL A 283 7.38 3.26 9.18
C VAL A 283 7.12 3.66 7.72
N PRO A 284 6.28 4.67 7.43
CA PRO A 284 6.10 5.15 6.07
C PRO A 284 7.37 5.69 5.44
N VAL A 285 8.24 6.38 6.18
CA VAL A 285 9.50 6.90 5.62
C VAL A 285 10.42 5.77 5.16
N LEU A 286 10.67 4.78 6.01
CA LEU A 286 11.50 3.63 5.65
C LEU A 286 10.89 2.84 4.48
N LEU A 287 9.56 2.73 4.44
CA LEU A 287 8.85 2.10 3.33
C LEU A 287 9.08 2.85 2.01
N GLN A 288 9.01 4.19 2.01
CA GLN A 288 9.28 4.97 0.79
C GLN A 288 10.72 4.82 0.32
N ILE A 289 11.68 4.79 1.26
CA ILE A 289 13.10 4.61 0.95
C ILE A 289 13.32 3.23 0.31
N ALA A 290 12.82 2.16 0.94
CA ALA A 290 12.96 0.81 0.42
C ALA A 290 12.29 0.64 -0.96
N ALA A 291 11.08 1.16 -1.13
CA ALA A 291 10.37 1.06 -2.40
C ALA A 291 11.06 1.87 -3.52
N TYR A 292 11.57 3.07 -3.21
CA TYR A 292 12.26 3.90 -4.20
C TYR A 292 13.60 3.29 -4.63
N ALA A 293 14.28 2.55 -3.74
CA ALA A 293 15.49 1.81 -4.11
C ALA A 293 15.23 0.80 -5.25
N GLY A 294 14.06 0.15 -5.26
CA GLY A 294 13.66 -0.74 -6.34
C GLY A 294 13.44 -0.03 -7.68
N TYR A 295 12.79 1.15 -7.65
CA TYR A 295 12.67 1.99 -8.85
C TYR A 295 14.03 2.44 -9.36
N GLN A 296 14.95 2.80 -8.47
CA GLN A 296 16.29 3.19 -8.86
C GLN A 296 17.06 2.05 -9.54
N GLU A 297 17.03 0.83 -8.98
CA GLU A 297 17.66 -0.33 -9.62
C GLU A 297 17.04 -0.61 -10.99
N CYS A 298 15.72 -0.44 -11.13
CA CYS A 298 15.04 -0.59 -12.42
C CYS A 298 15.50 0.46 -13.46
N PHE A 299 15.78 1.71 -13.06
CA PHE A 299 16.16 2.77 -14.00
C PHE A 299 17.66 2.79 -14.32
N ASN A 300 18.50 2.54 -13.31
CA ASN A 300 19.95 2.73 -13.40
C ASN A 300 20.71 1.39 -13.49
N GLY A 301 20.03 0.25 -13.33
CA GLY A 301 20.67 -1.07 -13.21
C GLY A 301 21.28 -1.34 -11.83
N GLU A 302 21.49 -0.30 -11.02
CA GLU A 302 22.05 -0.40 -9.66
C GLU A 302 21.27 0.46 -8.66
N SER A 303 21.19 -0.02 -7.42
CA SER A 303 20.61 0.70 -6.28
C SER A 303 21.68 1.46 -5.49
N MET A 304 21.29 2.44 -4.64
CA MET A 304 22.25 3.25 -3.85
C MET A 304 23.08 2.42 -2.87
N MET A 305 22.50 1.33 -2.39
CA MET A 305 23.08 0.37 -1.45
C MET A 305 22.64 -1.03 -1.89
N PRO A 306 23.35 -2.10 -1.48
CA PRO A 306 22.94 -3.45 -1.81
C PRO A 306 21.47 -3.71 -1.47
N MET A 307 20.71 -4.29 -2.41
CA MET A 307 19.26 -4.48 -2.25
C MET A 307 18.88 -5.32 -1.02
N ALA A 308 19.80 -6.20 -0.57
CA ALA A 308 19.69 -6.92 0.69
C ALA A 308 19.47 -6.00 1.91
N VAL A 309 20.07 -4.80 1.94
CA VAL A 309 19.87 -3.82 3.03
C VAL A 309 18.43 -3.34 3.06
N PHE A 310 17.86 -3.03 1.89
CA PHE A 310 16.46 -2.62 1.78
C PHE A 310 15.49 -3.77 2.05
N ALA A 311 15.85 -5.01 1.69
CA ALA A 311 15.08 -6.19 2.04
C ALA A 311 15.02 -6.41 3.57
N VAL A 312 16.14 -6.25 4.28
CA VAL A 312 16.17 -6.28 5.75
C VAL A 312 15.32 -5.15 6.34
N ALA A 313 15.43 -3.93 5.82
CA ALA A 313 14.60 -2.81 6.26
C ALA A 313 13.10 -3.10 6.08
N GLN A 314 12.72 -3.68 4.93
CA GLN A 314 11.34 -4.08 4.66
C GLN A 314 10.85 -5.19 5.59
N PHE A 315 11.69 -6.18 5.88
CA PHE A 315 11.37 -7.22 6.87
C PHE A 315 11.11 -6.62 8.26
N LEU A 316 11.94 -5.67 8.70
CA LEU A 316 11.77 -4.98 9.99
C LEU A 316 10.45 -4.19 10.05
N ILE A 317 10.05 -3.54 8.95
CA ILE A 317 8.75 -2.86 8.85
C ILE A 317 7.61 -3.88 9.01
N ILE A 318 7.67 -5.00 8.28
CA ILE A 318 6.64 -6.05 8.34
C ILE A 318 6.55 -6.65 9.75
N ALA A 319 7.70 -6.95 10.37
CA ALA A 319 7.76 -7.47 11.73
C ALA A 319 7.18 -6.48 12.75
N TYR A 320 7.54 -5.20 12.65
CA TYR A 320 7.00 -4.14 13.51
C TYR A 320 5.48 -4.02 13.39
N LEU A 321 4.95 -3.96 12.17
CA LEU A 321 3.51 -3.91 11.91
C LEU A 321 2.79 -5.15 12.47
N GLY A 322 3.35 -6.34 12.25
CA GLY A 322 2.81 -7.60 12.73
C GLY A 322 2.75 -7.68 14.26
N ILE A 323 3.85 -7.34 14.95
CA ILE A 323 3.92 -7.33 16.42
C ILE A 323 2.87 -6.36 16.98
N ARG A 324 2.78 -5.15 16.43
CA ARG A 324 1.83 -4.15 16.89
C ARG A 324 0.37 -4.60 16.72
N LEU A 325 0.04 -5.22 15.57
CA LEU A 325 -1.28 -5.80 15.35
C LEU A 325 -1.61 -6.89 16.38
N LEU A 326 -0.67 -7.81 16.66
CA LEU A 326 -0.86 -8.87 17.65
C LEU A 326 -0.99 -8.34 19.08
N GLN A 327 -0.27 -7.27 19.42
CA GLN A 327 -0.41 -6.56 20.70
C GLN A 327 -1.80 -5.95 20.83
N GLU A 328 -2.25 -5.20 19.82
CA GLU A 328 -3.55 -4.52 19.82
C GLU A 328 -4.73 -5.50 19.89
N MET A 329 -4.60 -6.68 19.29
CA MET A 329 -5.61 -7.73 19.35
C MET A 329 -5.58 -8.54 20.65
N GLY A 330 -4.59 -8.29 21.53
CA GLY A 330 -4.41 -9.01 22.79
C GLY A 330 -3.94 -10.45 22.64
N VAL A 331 -3.51 -10.87 21.44
CA VAL A 331 -3.09 -12.25 21.15
C VAL A 331 -1.88 -12.63 22.00
N ILE A 332 -0.91 -11.71 22.15
CA ILE A 332 0.29 -11.93 22.97
C ILE A 332 -0.07 -12.18 24.43
N ARG A 333 -1.08 -11.47 24.95
CA ARG A 333 -1.57 -11.69 26.33
C ARG A 333 -2.22 -13.06 26.48
N ILE A 334 -3.12 -13.42 25.56
CA ILE A 334 -3.81 -14.73 25.56
C ILE A 334 -2.79 -15.87 25.46
N TRP A 335 -1.77 -15.71 24.63
CA TRP A 335 -0.72 -16.70 24.45
C TRP A 335 0.13 -16.86 25.72
N LYS A 336 0.47 -15.75 26.38
CA LYS A 336 1.17 -15.75 27.67
C LYS A 336 0.34 -16.42 28.77
N GLU A 337 -0.95 -16.14 28.85
CA GLU A 337 -1.88 -16.74 29.81
C GLU A 337 -2.02 -18.27 29.60
N ARG A 338 -2.18 -18.73 28.35
CA ARG A 338 -2.25 -20.17 28.03
C ARG A 338 -0.97 -20.94 28.35
N ASN A 339 0.18 -20.34 28.07
CA ASN A 339 1.45 -20.99 28.37
C ASN A 339 1.76 -20.98 29.87
N LEU A 340 1.32 -19.99 30.65
CA LEU A 340 1.47 -19.99 32.11
C LEU A 340 0.61 -21.04 32.80
N SER A 341 -0.60 -21.32 32.30
CA SER A 341 -1.45 -22.39 32.85
C SER A 341 -0.89 -23.79 32.64
N THR A 342 -0.08 -24.02 31.61
CA THR A 342 0.52 -25.34 31.32
C THR A 342 1.77 -25.67 32.16
N TRP A 343 2.28 -24.73 32.99
CA TRP A 343 3.39 -24.98 33.93
C TRP A 343 2.92 -25.14 35.38
N THR A 344 1.62 -25.02 35.63
CA THR A 344 1.01 -25.16 36.98
C THR A 344 0.20 -26.44 37.16
N ASP A 345 0.15 -27.29 36.14
CA ASP A 345 -0.30 -28.69 36.20
C ASP A 345 0.93 -29.61 36.08
#